data_AF-A0A7K5FDY5-F1
#
_entry.id   AF-A0A7K5FDY5-F1
#
_cell.length_a   1.000
_cell.length_b   1.000
_cell.length_c   1.000
_cell.angle_alpha   90.00
_cell.angle_beta   90.00
_cell.angle_gamma   90.00
#
_symmetry.space_group_name_H-M   'P 1'
#
loop_
_entity.id
_entity.type
_entity.pdbx_description
1 polymer ?
#
loop_
_entity_poly.entity_id
_entity_poly.type
_entity_poly.pdbx_seq_one_letter_code
_entity_poly.pdbx_strand_id
1 'polypeptide(L)'
;QVKLEKAKNDENRTQGKANPQEEQPKEEILEVPVGPGPYFYISGSNGARLVNIYCQQRGWHRIYDNTREDYALKWCEIKCQETYYHFKEGRGEQLLYQIPNNGVLISKIGLLCCLREQERVMNTISRNSNS
;
A
#
# COMPACT_ATOMS: atom_id res chain seq x y z
N GLN A 1 -63.58 0.86 -16.76
CA GLN A 1 -62.67 -0.28 -16.98
C GLN A 1 -62.43 -0.40 -18.47
N VAL A 2 -61.22 -0.10 -18.93
CA VAL A 2 -60.79 -0.30 -20.33
C VAL A 2 -59.41 -0.95 -20.26
N LYS A 3 -59.33 -2.18 -20.79
CA LYS A 3 -58.09 -2.95 -20.98
C LYS A 3 -57.20 -2.21 -21.98
N LEU A 4 -55.91 -2.10 -21.67
CA LEU A 4 -54.89 -1.78 -22.67
C LEU A 4 -53.81 -2.85 -22.62
N GLU A 5 -53.76 -3.62 -23.70
CA GLU A 5 -52.80 -4.67 -23.99
C GLU A 5 -51.39 -4.09 -24.12
N LYS A 6 -50.39 -4.74 -23.50
CA LYS A 6 -48.98 -4.45 -23.77
C LYS A 6 -48.42 -5.52 -24.69
N ALA A 7 -47.99 -5.06 -25.85
CA ALA A 7 -47.37 -5.80 -26.92
C ALA A 7 -46.05 -6.46 -26.49
N LYS A 8 -45.84 -7.68 -27.03
CA LYS A 8 -44.53 -8.34 -27.11
C LYS A 8 -43.69 -7.60 -28.16
N ASN A 9 -42.40 -7.39 -27.88
CA ASN A 9 -41.44 -7.17 -28.94
C ASN A 9 -40.12 -7.89 -28.57
N ASP A 10 -39.79 -8.89 -29.40
CA ASP A 10 -38.49 -9.56 -29.45
C ASP A 10 -37.50 -8.62 -30.14
N GLU A 11 -36.35 -8.37 -29.53
CA GLU A 11 -35.18 -7.90 -30.27
C GLU A 11 -33.92 -8.66 -29.85
N ASN A 12 -33.29 -9.23 -30.87
CA ASN A 12 -32.14 -10.10 -30.83
C ASN A 12 -30.83 -9.33 -30.62
N ARG A 13 -29.96 -9.93 -29.79
CA ARG A 13 -28.51 -10.12 -30.03
C ARG A 13 -27.65 -8.87 -30.32
N THR A 14 -26.82 -8.50 -29.34
CA THR A 14 -25.37 -8.40 -29.58
C THR A 14 -24.60 -8.75 -28.31
N GLN A 15 -23.70 -9.74 -28.43
CA GLN A 15 -22.85 -10.28 -27.38
C GLN A 15 -21.84 -9.23 -26.91
N GLY A 16 -21.95 -8.81 -25.65
CA GLY A 16 -20.86 -8.13 -24.95
C GLY A 16 -19.71 -9.13 -24.78
N LYS A 17 -18.60 -8.90 -25.49
CA LYS A 17 -17.35 -9.64 -25.29
C LYS A 17 -16.90 -9.43 -23.85
N ALA A 18 -16.88 -10.51 -23.06
CA ALA A 18 -16.22 -10.52 -21.78
C ALA A 18 -14.73 -10.22 -21.98
N ASN A 19 -14.25 -9.21 -21.27
CA ASN A 19 -12.83 -8.87 -21.16
C ASN A 19 -12.08 -10.11 -20.62
N PRO A 20 -10.94 -10.54 -21.19
CA PRO A 20 -10.18 -11.64 -20.61
C PRO A 20 -9.73 -11.21 -19.22
N GLN A 21 -10.22 -11.90 -18.19
CA GLN A 21 -9.65 -11.80 -16.87
C GLN A 21 -8.18 -12.21 -17.01
N GLU A 22 -7.26 -11.28 -16.74
CA GLU A 22 -5.85 -11.62 -16.54
C GLU A 22 -5.82 -12.66 -15.42
N GLU A 23 -5.59 -13.93 -15.81
CA GLU A 23 -5.37 -15.02 -14.89
C GLU A 23 -4.23 -14.61 -13.96
N GLN A 24 -4.59 -14.36 -12.70
CA GLN A 24 -3.63 -14.26 -11.62
C GLN A 24 -2.88 -15.60 -11.56
N PRO A 25 -1.53 -15.62 -11.59
CA PRO A 25 -0.80 -16.86 -11.50
C PRO A 25 -1.18 -17.58 -10.21
N LYS A 26 -1.69 -18.79 -10.40
CA LYS A 26 -2.08 -19.77 -9.39
C LYS A 26 -0.94 -19.92 -8.38
N GLU A 27 -1.27 -19.87 -7.09
CA GLU A 27 -0.34 -20.07 -5.97
C GLU A 27 0.39 -21.41 -6.12
N GLU A 28 1.59 -21.34 -6.70
CA GLU A 28 2.54 -22.44 -6.78
C GLU A 28 3.24 -22.55 -5.42
N ILE A 29 3.39 -23.78 -4.93
CA ILE A 29 3.85 -24.12 -3.59
C ILE A 29 5.13 -23.34 -3.26
N LEU A 30 5.04 -22.57 -2.18
CA LEU A 30 6.02 -21.58 -1.72
C LEU A 30 7.36 -22.23 -1.35
N GLU A 31 8.27 -22.33 -2.31
CA GLU A 31 9.68 -22.52 -1.98
C GLU A 31 10.15 -21.32 -1.17
N VAL A 32 10.53 -21.56 0.09
CA VAL A 32 11.21 -20.54 0.91
C VAL A 32 12.51 -20.22 0.16
N PRO A 33 12.73 -18.98 -0.31
CA PRO A 33 13.95 -18.70 -1.02
C PRO A 33 15.14 -18.84 -0.06
N VAL A 34 15.99 -19.82 -0.30
CA VAL A 34 17.25 -20.04 0.46
C VAL A 34 18.39 -19.59 -0.44
N GLY A 35 18.82 -18.34 -0.28
CA GLY A 35 19.90 -17.76 -1.08
C GLY A 35 20.50 -16.53 -0.41
N PRO A 36 21.80 -16.24 -0.65
CA PRO A 36 22.43 -15.03 -0.15
C PRO A 36 21.82 -13.81 -0.86
N GLY A 37 21.07 -12.99 -0.13
CA GLY A 37 20.52 -11.74 -0.66
C GLY A 37 19.38 -11.21 0.21
N PRO A 38 19.08 -9.90 0.12
CA PRO A 38 18.00 -9.30 0.90
C PRO A 38 16.63 -9.86 0.50
N TYR A 39 15.78 -10.05 1.51
CA TYR A 39 14.42 -10.55 1.33
C TYR A 39 13.41 -9.40 1.27
N PHE A 40 12.34 -9.56 0.48
CA PHE A 40 11.26 -8.58 0.46
C PHE A 40 9.87 -9.21 0.42
N TYR A 41 8.93 -8.55 1.08
CA TYR A 41 7.53 -8.90 1.12
C TYR A 41 6.69 -7.81 0.44
N ILE A 42 5.71 -8.22 -0.36
CA ILE A 42 4.77 -7.31 -1.02
C ILE A 42 3.34 -7.79 -0.82
N SER A 43 2.48 -6.89 -0.38
CA SER A 43 1.03 -7.07 -0.25
C SER A 43 0.26 -5.85 -0.77
N GLY A 44 -0.95 -6.09 -1.27
CA GLY A 44 -1.84 -5.08 -1.83
C GLY A 44 -1.48 -4.64 -3.24
N SER A 45 -2.16 -3.58 -3.71
CA SER A 45 -2.14 -3.11 -5.10
C SER A 45 -1.34 -1.81 -5.30
N ASN A 46 -1.18 -1.01 -4.26
CA ASN A 46 -0.56 0.32 -4.34
C ASN A 46 0.93 0.24 -4.71
N GLY A 47 1.27 0.43 -5.99
CA GLY A 47 2.65 0.43 -6.47
C GLY A 47 3.37 -0.93 -6.37
N ALA A 48 2.68 -1.98 -5.94
CA ALA A 48 3.24 -3.30 -5.67
C ALA A 48 4.03 -3.88 -6.86
N ARG A 49 3.50 -3.72 -8.09
CA ARG A 49 4.15 -4.19 -9.31
C ARG A 49 5.49 -3.50 -9.58
N LEU A 50 5.58 -2.19 -9.35
CA LEU A 50 6.81 -1.42 -9.57
C LEU A 50 7.90 -1.85 -8.59
N VAL A 51 7.53 -1.99 -7.32
CA VAL A 51 8.45 -2.45 -6.26
C VAL A 51 8.89 -3.89 -6.53
N ASN A 52 7.98 -4.76 -6.96
CA ASN A 52 8.31 -6.14 -7.31
C ASN A 52 9.36 -6.21 -8.42
N ILE A 53 9.16 -5.48 -9.52
CA ILE A 53 10.10 -5.44 -10.65
C ILE A 53 11.47 -4.92 -10.18
N TYR A 54 11.49 -3.85 -9.40
CA TYR A 54 12.74 -3.28 -8.88
C TYR A 54 13.51 -4.29 -8.02
N CYS A 55 12.86 -4.92 -7.04
CA CYS A 55 13.50 -5.89 -6.16
C CYS A 55 14.01 -7.12 -6.93
N GLN A 56 13.22 -7.63 -7.88
CA GLN A 56 13.65 -8.76 -8.73
C GLN A 56 14.87 -8.40 -9.58
N GLN A 57 14.92 -7.22 -10.19
CA GLN A 57 16.07 -6.75 -10.97
C GLN A 57 17.34 -6.58 -10.12
N ARG A 58 17.18 -6.35 -8.81
CA ARG A 58 18.29 -6.26 -7.85
C ARG A 58 18.73 -7.64 -7.31
N GLY A 59 18.11 -8.73 -7.74
CA GLY A 59 18.39 -10.08 -7.23
C GLY A 59 17.86 -10.31 -5.81
N TRP A 60 16.87 -9.54 -5.36
CA TRP A 60 16.26 -9.73 -4.06
C TRP A 60 15.29 -10.91 -4.08
N HIS A 61 15.14 -11.57 -2.94
CA HIS A 61 14.31 -12.76 -2.82
C HIS A 61 12.93 -12.43 -2.27
N ARG A 62 11.87 -12.77 -3.02
CA ARG A 62 10.50 -12.51 -2.58
C ARG A 62 10.10 -13.54 -1.51
N ILE A 63 9.65 -13.05 -0.37
CA ILE A 63 9.02 -13.84 0.68
C ILE A 63 7.51 -13.59 0.68
N TYR A 64 6.74 -14.62 1.01
CA TYR A 64 5.28 -14.56 1.08
C TYR A 64 4.75 -14.68 2.52
N ASP A 65 5.59 -15.20 3.41
CA ASP A 65 5.34 -15.20 4.84
C ASP A 65 5.63 -13.82 5.44
N ASN A 66 4.58 -13.12 5.88
CA ASN A 66 4.68 -11.81 6.52
C ASN A 66 5.18 -11.89 7.98
N THR A 67 5.24 -13.08 8.58
CA THR A 67 5.74 -13.25 9.96
C THR A 67 7.27 -13.25 10.02
N ARG A 68 7.94 -13.47 8.89
CA ARG A 68 9.41 -13.38 8.80
C ARG A 68 9.90 -11.99 9.24
N GLU A 69 10.97 -12.01 10.01
CA GLU A 69 11.65 -10.83 10.55
C GLU A 69 13.00 -10.56 9.88
N ASP A 70 13.45 -11.40 8.96
CA ASP A 70 14.72 -11.26 8.24
C ASP A 70 14.54 -10.62 6.86
N TYR A 71 13.50 -9.80 6.71
CA TYR A 71 13.27 -9.00 5.51
C TYR A 71 14.15 -7.76 5.49
N ALA A 72 14.49 -7.30 4.29
CA ALA A 72 15.02 -5.97 4.04
C ALA A 72 13.90 -4.97 3.72
N LEU A 73 12.80 -5.41 3.09
CA LEU A 73 11.67 -4.55 2.74
C LEU A 73 10.32 -5.23 2.97
N LYS A 74 9.41 -4.53 3.65
CA LYS A 74 7.96 -4.84 3.66
C LYS A 74 7.18 -3.72 2.98
N TRP A 75 6.54 -4.04 1.86
CA TRP A 75 5.66 -3.15 1.12
C TRP A 75 4.21 -3.62 1.23
N CYS A 76 3.36 -2.86 1.92
CA CYS A 76 1.96 -3.20 2.11
C CYS A 76 1.07 -2.02 1.69
N GLU A 77 -0.17 -2.29 1.26
CA GLU A 77 -1.13 -1.22 0.95
C GLU A 77 -1.71 -0.58 2.22
N ILE A 78 -2.12 -1.42 3.18
CA ILE A 78 -2.80 -1.00 4.40
C ILE A 78 -1.85 -1.08 5.60
N LYS A 79 -1.89 -0.06 6.45
CA LYS A 79 -1.16 -0.05 7.73
C LYS A 79 -1.62 -1.20 8.61
N CYS A 80 -0.67 -1.99 9.07
CA CYS A 80 -0.87 -2.91 10.18
C CYS A 80 0.04 -2.49 11.34
N GLN A 81 -0.55 -2.33 12.53
CA GLN A 81 0.19 -1.97 13.74
C GLN A 81 1.29 -3.00 14.05
N GLU A 82 1.00 -4.28 13.79
CA GLU A 82 1.91 -5.40 14.00
C GLU A 82 3.20 -5.30 13.19
N THR A 83 3.14 -4.76 11.97
CA THR A 83 4.32 -4.53 11.13
C THR A 83 5.31 -3.56 11.78
N TYR A 84 4.81 -2.56 12.52
CA TYR A 84 5.66 -1.61 13.24
C TYR A 84 6.21 -2.18 14.56
N TYR A 85 5.46 -3.05 15.25
CA TYR A 85 5.95 -3.67 16.50
C TYR A 85 7.13 -4.61 16.26
N HIS A 86 7.16 -5.33 15.13
CA HIS A 86 8.25 -6.24 14.78
C HIS A 86 9.39 -5.56 14.00
N PHE A 87 9.34 -4.23 13.82
CA PHE A 87 10.40 -3.48 13.18
C PHE A 87 11.62 -3.35 14.10
N LYS A 88 12.79 -3.72 13.61
CA LYS A 88 14.04 -3.68 14.38
C LYS A 88 14.88 -2.48 13.98
N GLU A 89 14.71 -1.38 14.71
CA GLU A 89 15.55 -0.18 14.59
C GLU A 89 17.01 -0.49 14.98
N GLY A 90 17.99 0.00 14.22
CA GLY A 90 19.41 -0.08 14.58
C GLY A 90 20.25 -1.18 13.90
N ARG A 91 19.66 -2.13 13.15
CA ARG A 91 20.43 -3.05 12.28
C ARG A 91 20.57 -2.58 10.83
N GLY A 92 20.03 -1.42 10.47
CA GLY A 92 20.29 -0.73 9.19
C GLY A 92 19.71 -1.38 7.92
N GLU A 93 19.02 -2.52 8.03
CA GLU A 93 18.64 -3.31 6.85
C GLU A 93 17.13 -3.34 6.58
N GLN A 94 16.29 -3.02 7.58
CA GLN A 94 14.83 -3.07 7.44
C GLN A 94 14.25 -1.74 6.98
N LEU A 95 13.40 -1.79 5.95
CA LEU A 95 12.60 -0.68 5.46
C LEU A 95 11.11 -1.04 5.46
N LEU A 96 10.30 -0.09 5.92
CA LEU A 96 8.84 -0.12 5.78
C LEU A 96 8.39 0.97 4.81
N TYR A 97 7.29 0.70 4.11
CA TYR A 97 6.71 1.61 3.11
C TYR A 97 6.12 2.91 3.67
N GLN A 98 6.00 3.06 5.00
CA GLN A 98 5.42 4.23 5.66
C GLN A 98 6.13 4.59 6.96
N ILE A 99 6.08 5.90 7.29
CA ILE A 99 6.53 6.44 8.56
C ILE A 99 5.42 6.20 9.62
N PRO A 100 5.76 5.67 10.81
CA PRO A 100 4.79 5.52 11.88
C PRO A 100 4.18 6.87 12.29
N ASN A 101 2.95 6.86 12.80
CA ASN A 101 2.23 8.05 13.25
C ASN A 101 2.05 9.17 12.20
N ASN A 102 2.12 8.86 10.90
CA ASN A 102 1.87 9.84 9.83
C ASN A 102 0.43 10.39 9.80
N GLY A 103 -0.50 9.85 10.61
CA GLY A 103 -1.88 10.34 10.79
C GLY A 103 -1.95 11.83 11.14
N VAL A 104 -0.91 12.31 11.82
CA VAL A 104 -0.67 13.72 12.11
C VAL A 104 -0.65 14.58 10.84
N LEU A 105 -0.12 14.08 9.72
CA LEU A 105 0.02 14.83 8.47
C LEU A 105 -1.00 14.43 7.40
N ILE A 106 -1.52 13.21 7.45
CA ILE A 106 -2.42 12.68 6.41
C ILE A 106 -3.91 12.78 6.75
N SER A 107 -4.27 13.33 7.92
CA SER A 107 -5.67 13.60 8.28
C SER A 107 -5.96 15.09 8.22
N LYS A 108 -7.20 15.46 7.86
CA LYS A 108 -7.60 16.88 7.80
C LYS A 108 -7.41 17.59 9.16
N ILE A 109 -7.79 16.91 10.24
CA ILE A 109 -7.67 17.43 11.61
C ILE A 109 -6.20 17.52 12.01
N GLY A 110 -5.41 16.45 11.82
CA GLY A 110 -3.99 16.45 12.14
C GLY A 110 -3.24 17.55 11.39
N LEU A 111 -3.48 17.68 10.09
CA LEU A 111 -2.84 18.71 9.26
C LEU A 111 -3.19 20.12 9.75
N LEU A 112 -4.47 20.37 10.04
CA LEU A 112 -4.91 21.66 10.58
C LEU A 112 -4.22 21.99 11.91
N CYS A 113 -4.14 21.01 12.82
CA CYS A 113 -3.46 21.17 14.11
C CYS A 113 -1.97 21.46 13.92
N CYS A 114 -1.28 20.74 13.04
CA CYS A 114 0.13 20.95 12.74
C CYS A 114 0.41 22.34 12.20
N LEU A 115 -0.40 22.82 11.24
CA LEU A 115 -0.20 24.13 10.63
C LEU A 115 -0.41 25.26 11.65
N ARG A 116 -1.42 25.15 12.51
CA ARG A 116 -1.68 26.14 13.57
C ARG A 116 -0.53 26.21 14.58
N GLU A 117 -0.02 25.06 15.00
CA GLU A 117 1.11 25.03 15.93
C GLU A 117 2.38 25.56 15.28
N GLN A 118 2.64 25.22 14.02
CA GLN A 118 3.76 25.77 13.26
C GLN A 118 3.69 27.30 13.17
N GLU A 119 2.53 27.87 12.85
CA GLU A 119 2.33 29.33 12.82
C GLU A 119 2.63 29.97 14.17
N ARG A 120 2.14 29.37 15.27
CA ARG A 120 2.39 29.85 16.64
C ARG A 120 3.89 29.86 16.97
N VAL A 121 4.60 28.77 16.63
CA VAL A 121 6.05 28.65 16.85
C VAL A 121 6.81 29.67 16.03
N MET A 122 6.50 29.82 14.73
CA MET A 122 7.15 30.81 13.87
C MET A 122 6.95 32.25 14.36
N ASN A 123 5.74 32.57 14.83
CA ASN A 123 5.45 33.89 15.42
C ASN A 123 6.23 34.15 16.71
N THR A 124 6.45 33.12 17.52
CA THR A 124 7.26 33.22 18.75
C THR A 124 8.73 33.44 18.41
N ILE A 125 9.26 32.67 17.46
CA ILE A 125 10.64 32.83 16.97
C ILE A 125 10.84 34.23 16.41
N SER A 126 9.97 34.69 15.51
CA SER A 126 10.05 36.03 14.90
C SER A 126 10.06 37.16 15.94
N ARG A 127 9.26 37.06 17.01
CA ARG A 127 9.29 38.04 18.11
C ARG A 127 10.60 38.03 18.87
N ASN A 128 11.14 36.84 19.15
CA ASN A 128 12.42 36.69 19.86
C ASN A 128 13.63 37.08 18.99
N SER A 129 13.53 36.99 17.67
CA SER A 129 14.58 37.44 16.74
C SER A 129 14.69 38.96 16.64
N ASN A 130 13.61 39.68 16.98
CA ASN A 130 13.51 41.14 16.88
C ASN A 130 13.75 41.84 18.23
N SER A 131 14.14 41.10 19.27
CA SER A 131 14.57 41.58 20.59
C SER A 131 16.07 41.40 20.78
#